data_AF-A0A1W2EBS8-F1
#
_entry.id   AF-A0A1W2EBS8-F1
#
_cell.length_a   1.000
_cell.length_b   1.000
_cell.length_c   1.000
_cell.angle_alpha   90.00
_cell.angle_beta   90.00
_cell.angle_gamma   90.00
#
_symmetry.space_group_name_H-M   'P 1'
#
loop_
_entity.id
_entity.type
_entity.pdbx_description
1 polymer ?
#
loop_
_entity_poly.entity_id
_entity_poly.type
_entity_poly.pdbx_seq_one_letter_code
_entity_poly.pdbx_strand_id
1 'polypeptide(L)'
;MIKRNRDAILSDSPRRRARFSLSRSQWMWATMGVVTAIAIAALAFANLREVYNSQKDFVVGLLASLAAVCFTKAFSRTRETHAVELIREDRPGPGLVADALDGLVRKRLDRKGVFEATALLHRNLEAAQDRLSEYYYAQAQHLEFYKHAPILRVVIADLDKVLGNIVRLQFGIGQLTGDRHGYSIAAKERHMLISILRDLRESVNRKDATYEALRTSGEHIVSPEAWDVFAVLSGDMLKAELALDSLLCEHIRFPPEESLRSVVGYLDAALKRAKEFRDAIGEPNCPMVFHIMMADLSSAIDALRQIDLPDAFTGSQTPAR
;
A
#
# COMPACT_ATOMS: atom_id res chain seq x y z
N MET A 1 -47.97 16.21 20.79
CA MET A 1 -46.83 15.36 20.40
C MET A 1 -45.55 16.20 20.51
N ILE A 2 -44.81 15.97 21.59
CA ILE A 2 -43.42 16.35 21.94
C ILE A 2 -42.87 17.70 21.42
N LYS A 3 -43.02 18.73 22.26
CA LYS A 3 -41.98 19.75 22.53
C LYS A 3 -41.18 19.26 23.74
N ARG A 4 -39.85 19.07 23.62
CA ARG A 4 -38.95 19.26 24.77
C ARG A 4 -37.47 19.31 24.39
N ASN A 5 -36.89 20.46 24.73
CA ASN A 5 -35.58 20.70 25.32
C ASN A 5 -34.34 20.18 24.61
N ARG A 6 -33.71 21.14 23.91
CA ARG A 6 -32.36 21.10 23.37
C ARG A 6 -31.30 21.65 24.33
N ASP A 7 -31.62 21.82 25.63
CA ASP A 7 -30.75 22.52 26.60
C ASP A 7 -30.41 21.67 27.83
N ALA A 8 -30.03 20.40 27.63
CA ALA A 8 -29.63 19.50 28.73
C ALA A 8 -28.17 19.00 28.60
N ILE A 9 -27.29 19.78 27.97
CA ILE A 9 -25.86 19.47 27.88
C ILE A 9 -25.05 20.70 28.26
N LEU A 10 -25.29 21.26 29.44
CA LEU A 10 -24.38 22.21 30.12
C LEU A 10 -24.84 22.31 31.59
N SER A 11 -24.50 21.30 32.39
CA SER A 11 -24.35 21.53 33.82
C SER A 11 -23.23 20.65 34.36
N ASP A 12 -22.20 21.34 34.81
CA ASP A 12 -21.03 20.85 35.50
C ASP A 12 -21.37 19.79 36.54
N SER A 13 -20.62 18.70 36.51
CA SER A 13 -20.53 17.77 37.64
C SER A 13 -19.50 18.32 38.62
N PRO A 14 -19.90 18.89 39.78
CA PRO A 14 -18.92 19.32 40.77
C PRO A 14 -18.31 18.07 41.41
N ARG A 15 -17.00 17.91 41.22
CA ARG A 15 -16.14 16.97 41.95
C ARG A 15 -16.50 17.00 43.44
N ARG A 16 -17.11 15.92 43.94
CA ARG A 16 -17.29 15.68 45.38
C ARG A 16 -15.91 15.67 46.04
N ARG A 17 -15.51 16.79 46.62
CA ARG A 17 -14.46 16.81 47.65
C ARG A 17 -15.01 16.05 48.84
N ALA A 18 -14.46 14.87 49.12
CA ALA A 18 -14.73 14.15 50.36
C ALA A 18 -14.36 15.07 51.53
N ARG A 19 -15.37 15.64 52.19
CA ARG A 19 -15.18 16.37 53.44
C ARG A 19 -14.97 15.30 54.51
N PHE A 20 -13.75 15.17 55.01
CA PHE A 20 -13.46 14.40 56.21
C PHE A 20 -14.29 14.97 57.36
N SER A 21 -15.39 14.31 57.74
CA SER A 21 -16.20 14.68 58.88
C SER A 21 -15.61 14.04 60.14
N LEU A 22 -14.78 14.79 60.87
CA LEU A 22 -14.31 14.38 62.19
C LEU A 22 -15.46 14.42 63.20
N SER A 23 -15.60 13.40 64.03
CA SER A 23 -16.63 13.35 65.07
C SER A 23 -16.37 14.43 66.14
N ARG A 24 -17.41 14.86 66.88
CA ARG A 24 -17.26 15.88 67.94
C ARG A 24 -16.20 15.52 68.98
N SER A 25 -16.03 14.23 69.29
CA SER A 25 -14.99 13.76 70.21
C SER A 25 -13.59 13.92 69.62
N GLN A 26 -13.40 13.64 68.33
CA GLN A 26 -12.12 13.87 67.63
C GLN A 26 -11.77 15.36 67.59
N TRP A 27 -12.77 16.23 67.40
CA TRP A 27 -12.58 17.68 67.49
C TRP A 27 -12.16 18.13 68.88
N MET A 28 -12.79 17.59 69.93
CA MET A 28 -12.44 17.90 71.33
C MET A 28 -11.03 17.42 71.69
N TRP A 29 -10.64 16.21 71.25
CA TRP A 29 -9.29 15.71 71.46
C TRP A 29 -8.25 16.50 70.65
N ALA A 30 -8.58 16.91 69.42
CA ALA A 30 -7.69 17.73 68.61
C ALA A 30 -7.50 19.13 69.21
N THR A 31 -8.57 19.79 69.68
CA THR A 31 -8.45 21.10 70.33
C THR A 31 -7.72 21.00 71.65
N MET A 32 -7.99 19.97 72.46
CA MET A 32 -7.27 19.75 73.72
C MET A 32 -5.79 19.44 73.47
N GLY A 33 -5.46 18.65 72.43
CA GLY A 33 -4.09 18.40 72.01
C GLY A 33 -3.37 19.67 71.54
N VAL A 34 -4.05 20.55 70.80
CA VAL A 34 -3.50 21.84 70.37
C VAL A 34 -3.28 22.77 71.57
N VAL A 35 -4.24 22.89 72.48
CA VAL A 35 -4.09 23.71 73.69
C VAL A 35 -2.94 23.21 74.56
N THR A 36 -2.82 21.89 74.74
CA THR A 36 -1.72 21.27 75.49
C THR A 36 -0.38 21.54 74.80
N ALA A 37 -0.32 21.42 73.47
CA ALA A 37 0.89 21.74 72.70
C ALA A 37 1.28 23.22 72.81
N ILE A 38 0.31 24.14 72.80
CA ILE A 38 0.55 25.58 72.99
C ILE A 38 1.07 25.86 74.41
N ALA A 39 0.50 25.22 75.44
CA ALA A 39 0.95 25.37 76.81
C ALA A 39 2.38 24.83 77.01
N ILE A 40 2.67 23.65 76.45
CA ILE A 40 4.03 23.07 76.44
C ILE A 40 5.00 23.98 75.67
N ALA A 41 4.59 24.51 74.52
CA ALA A 41 5.41 25.44 73.74
C ALA A 41 5.67 26.75 74.50
N ALA A 42 4.69 27.31 75.21
CA ALA A 42 4.84 28.52 76.01
C ALA A 42 5.77 28.29 77.22
N LEU A 43 5.63 27.16 77.92
CA LEU A 43 6.53 26.74 78.99
C LEU A 43 7.96 26.49 78.48
N ALA A 44 8.10 25.86 77.32
CA ALA A 44 9.38 25.63 76.67
C ALA A 44 10.01 26.94 76.17
N PHE A 45 9.21 27.92 75.74
CA PHE A 45 9.68 29.23 75.30
C PHE A 45 10.13 30.12 76.46
N ALA A 46 9.42 30.07 77.59
CA ALA A 46 9.80 30.77 78.82
C ALA A 46 11.10 30.22 79.41
N ASN A 47 11.34 28.90 79.30
CA ASN A 47 12.52 28.22 79.84
C ASN A 47 13.55 27.81 78.78
N LEU A 48 13.48 28.41 77.58
CA LEU A 48 14.25 27.94 76.41
C LEU A 48 15.76 28.02 76.62
N ARG A 49 16.21 28.97 77.45
CA ARG A 49 17.62 29.14 77.84
C ARG A 49 18.11 28.05 78.79
N GLU A 50 17.24 27.52 79.64
CA GLU A 50 17.53 26.49 80.63
C GLU A 50 17.44 25.08 80.03
N VAL A 51 16.48 24.87 79.12
CA VAL A 51 16.38 23.65 78.29
C VAL A 51 17.55 23.54 77.31
N TYR A 52 17.96 24.65 76.68
CA TYR A 52 19.15 24.67 75.81
C TYR A 52 20.45 24.35 76.56
N ASN A 53 20.59 24.82 77.81
CA ASN A 53 21.78 24.56 78.62
C ASN A 53 21.83 23.12 79.19
N SER A 54 20.67 22.48 79.42
CA SER A 54 20.59 21.13 79.99
C SER A 54 20.59 20.01 78.96
N GLN A 55 19.98 20.19 77.78
CA GLN A 55 19.89 19.15 76.74
C GLN A 55 19.95 19.75 75.32
N LYS A 56 21.18 20.10 74.88
CA LYS A 56 21.44 20.63 73.53
C LYS A 56 20.97 19.70 72.40
N ASP A 57 21.09 18.39 72.61
CA ASP A 57 20.72 17.37 71.63
C ASP A 57 19.22 17.33 71.35
N PHE A 58 18.38 17.68 72.34
CA PHE A 58 16.93 17.73 72.16
C PHE A 58 16.51 18.87 71.23
N VAL A 59 17.11 20.06 71.39
CA VAL A 59 16.77 21.24 70.57
C VAL A 59 17.24 21.05 69.13
N VAL A 60 18.45 20.51 68.94
CA VAL A 60 18.98 20.19 67.60
C VAL A 60 18.16 19.08 66.95
N GLY A 61 17.80 18.03 67.71
CA GLY A 61 16.95 16.95 67.24
C GLY A 61 15.55 17.41 66.83
N LEU A 62 14.95 18.33 67.58
CA LEU A 62 13.62 18.87 67.29
C LEU A 62 13.63 19.78 66.06
N LEU A 63 14.66 20.62 65.90
CA LEU A 63 14.86 21.43 64.69
C LEU A 63 15.14 20.58 63.46
N ALA A 64 15.96 19.52 63.58
CA ALA A 64 16.23 18.59 62.50
C ALA A 64 14.98 17.79 62.11
N SER A 65 14.15 17.40 63.10
CA SER A 65 12.87 16.73 62.86
C SER A 65 11.87 17.65 62.16
N LEU A 66 11.79 18.92 62.57
CA LEU A 66 10.91 19.92 61.97
C LEU A 66 11.36 20.26 60.55
N ALA A 67 12.66 20.39 60.32
CA ALA A 67 13.25 20.51 59.00
C ALA A 67 12.94 19.28 58.14
N ALA A 68 13.14 18.06 58.65
CA ALA A 68 12.84 16.83 57.93
C ALA A 68 11.35 16.73 57.55
N VAL A 69 10.42 17.10 58.44
CA VAL A 69 8.98 17.14 58.12
C VAL A 69 8.67 18.20 57.07
N CYS A 70 9.22 19.41 57.19
CA CYS A 70 9.01 20.48 56.21
C CYS A 70 9.60 20.12 54.83
N PHE A 71 10.79 19.53 54.77
CA PHE A 71 11.40 19.05 53.53
C PHE A 71 10.64 17.85 52.95
N THR A 72 10.25 16.87 53.76
CA THR A 72 9.47 15.71 53.28
C THR A 72 8.12 16.14 52.72
N LYS A 73 7.47 17.13 53.33
CA LYS A 73 6.17 17.66 52.87
C LYS A 73 6.32 18.57 51.64
N ALA A 74 7.44 19.30 51.52
CA ALA A 74 7.79 20.06 50.33
C ALA A 74 8.09 19.12 49.15
N PHE A 75 8.97 18.13 49.33
CA PHE A 75 9.30 17.12 48.31
C PHE A 75 8.12 16.23 47.94
N SER A 76 7.22 15.92 48.88
CA SER A 76 5.98 15.20 48.60
C SER A 76 5.07 16.00 47.67
N ARG A 77 4.92 17.32 47.87
CA ARG A 77 4.12 18.15 46.96
C ARG A 77 4.76 18.29 45.59
N THR A 78 6.09 18.47 45.50
CA THR A 78 6.79 18.58 44.21
C THR A 78 6.75 17.27 43.43
N ARG A 79 6.87 16.11 44.10
CA ARG A 79 6.75 14.80 43.46
C ARG A 79 5.31 14.44 43.09
N GLU A 80 4.33 14.87 43.87
CA GLU A 80 2.92 14.65 43.55
C GLU A 80 2.47 15.54 42.38
N THR A 81 2.91 16.80 42.30
CA THR A 81 2.68 17.64 41.09
C THR A 81 3.43 17.09 39.88
N HIS A 82 4.67 16.64 40.03
CA HIS A 82 5.43 16.07 38.92
C HIS A 82 4.89 14.71 38.46
N ALA A 83 4.38 13.88 39.38
CA ALA A 83 3.70 12.62 39.03
C ALA A 83 2.33 12.86 38.39
N VAL A 84 1.60 13.89 38.82
CA VAL A 84 0.33 14.30 38.19
C VAL A 84 0.57 14.97 36.83
N GLU A 85 1.69 15.68 36.63
CA GLU A 85 2.14 16.19 35.34
C GLU A 85 2.56 15.05 34.41
N LEU A 86 3.38 14.09 34.87
CA LEU A 86 3.73 12.89 34.10
C LEU A 86 2.49 12.07 33.71
N ILE A 87 1.50 11.91 34.59
CA ILE A 87 0.23 11.21 34.26
C ILE A 87 -0.66 12.03 33.31
N ARG A 88 -0.49 13.35 33.24
CA ARG A 88 -1.21 14.24 32.32
C ARG A 88 -0.51 14.39 30.97
N GLU A 89 0.82 14.33 30.93
CA GLU A 89 1.65 14.41 29.73
C GLU A 89 1.81 13.03 29.05
N ASP A 90 1.95 11.93 29.81
CA ASP A 90 1.98 10.54 29.31
C ASP A 90 0.58 9.91 29.20
N ARG A 91 -0.39 10.63 28.64
CA ARG A 91 -1.37 9.91 27.84
C ARG A 91 -0.70 9.71 26.49
N PRO A 92 -0.13 8.52 26.18
CA PRO A 92 0.38 8.29 24.85
C PRO A 92 -0.76 8.64 23.90
N GLY A 93 -0.53 9.65 23.06
CA GLY A 93 -1.47 9.99 22.00
C GLY A 93 -1.80 8.69 21.26
N PRO A 94 -3.02 8.51 20.75
CA PRO A 94 -3.47 7.24 20.17
C PRO A 94 -2.54 6.66 19.07
N GLY A 95 -1.56 7.41 18.56
CA GLY A 95 -0.49 6.95 17.67
C GLY A 95 0.82 6.44 18.32
N LEU A 96 1.20 6.87 19.52
CA LEU A 96 2.55 6.56 20.08
C LEU A 96 2.78 5.06 20.33
N VAL A 97 1.75 4.34 20.77
CA VAL A 97 1.82 2.89 20.98
C VAL A 97 1.84 2.15 19.63
N ALA A 98 1.07 2.63 18.65
CA ALA A 98 1.06 2.08 17.30
C ALA A 98 2.44 2.28 16.62
N ASP A 99 3.01 3.47 16.70
CA ASP A 99 4.31 3.80 16.14
C ASP A 99 5.45 2.96 16.77
N ALA A 100 5.40 2.73 18.09
CA ALA A 100 6.36 1.88 18.78
C ALA A 100 6.22 0.40 18.41
N LEU A 101 4.97 -0.10 18.26
CA LEU A 101 4.68 -1.44 17.79
C LEU A 101 5.16 -1.63 16.34
N ASP A 102 4.87 -0.69 15.46
CA ASP A 102 5.32 -0.70 14.06
C ASP A 102 6.85 -0.66 13.98
N GLY A 103 7.50 0.15 14.81
CA GLY A 103 8.97 0.18 14.91
C GLY A 103 9.57 -1.16 15.35
N LEU A 104 8.94 -1.86 16.30
CA LEU A 104 9.38 -3.19 16.75
C LEU A 104 9.12 -4.28 15.70
N VAL A 105 7.96 -4.25 15.04
CA VAL A 105 7.62 -5.16 13.94
C VAL A 105 8.60 -4.97 12.79
N ARG A 106 8.86 -3.73 12.38
CA ARG A 106 9.82 -3.41 11.32
C ARG A 106 11.22 -3.91 11.64
N LYS A 107 11.74 -3.65 12.85
CA LYS A 107 13.04 -4.19 13.30
C LYS A 107 13.08 -5.72 13.30
N ARG A 108 11.97 -6.38 13.64
CA ARG A 108 11.89 -7.84 13.60
C ARG A 108 11.88 -8.38 12.17
N LEU A 109 11.14 -7.74 11.26
CA LEU A 109 11.12 -8.10 9.84
C LEU A 109 12.50 -7.92 9.20
N ASP A 110 13.17 -6.81 9.53
CA ASP A 110 14.53 -6.51 9.07
C ASP A 110 15.54 -7.54 9.58
N ARG A 111 15.53 -7.84 10.89
CA ARG A 111 16.39 -8.88 11.47
C ARG A 111 16.17 -10.28 10.86
N LYS A 112 14.95 -10.56 10.40
CA LYS A 112 14.61 -11.81 9.71
C LYS A 112 14.95 -11.80 8.21
N GLY A 113 15.50 -10.70 7.70
CA GLY A 113 15.85 -10.54 6.29
C GLY A 113 14.64 -10.48 5.36
N VAL A 114 13.42 -10.23 5.88
CA VAL A 114 12.19 -10.25 5.07
C VAL A 114 12.26 -9.20 3.97
N PHE A 115 12.73 -8.00 4.30
CA PHE A 115 12.85 -6.89 3.37
C PHE A 115 13.82 -7.15 2.22
N GLU A 116 14.95 -7.78 2.50
CA GLU A 116 15.94 -8.17 1.49
C GLU A 116 15.39 -9.29 0.61
N ALA A 117 14.80 -10.31 1.23
CA ALA A 117 14.23 -11.45 0.51
C ALA A 117 13.09 -11.04 -0.44
N THR A 118 12.18 -10.14 0.00
CA THR A 118 11.09 -9.64 -0.85
C THR A 118 11.61 -8.79 -2.01
N ALA A 119 12.62 -7.95 -1.78
CA ALA A 119 13.23 -7.13 -2.83
C ALA A 119 13.98 -7.99 -3.87
N LEU A 120 14.75 -8.99 -3.43
CA LEU A 120 15.42 -9.94 -4.32
C LEU A 120 14.42 -10.76 -5.14
N LEU A 121 13.33 -11.22 -4.50
CA LEU A 121 12.29 -11.98 -5.19
C LEU A 121 11.59 -11.14 -6.26
N HIS A 122 11.24 -9.89 -5.94
CA HIS A 122 10.68 -8.92 -6.89
C HIS A 122 11.58 -8.82 -8.13
N ARG A 123 12.85 -8.44 -7.93
CA ARG A 123 13.84 -8.28 -9.01
C ARG A 123 14.00 -9.54 -9.87
N ASN A 124 14.06 -10.71 -9.24
CA ASN A 124 14.26 -11.97 -9.95
C ASN A 124 13.04 -12.33 -10.82
N LEU A 125 11.83 -12.03 -10.35
CA LEU A 125 10.61 -12.27 -11.11
C LEU A 125 10.45 -11.28 -12.26
N GLU A 126 10.78 -10.01 -12.08
CA GLU A 126 10.83 -9.04 -13.18
C GLU A 126 11.80 -9.51 -14.27
N ALA A 127 13.02 -9.89 -13.88
CA ALA A 127 14.02 -10.40 -14.83
C ALA A 127 13.56 -11.69 -15.53
N ALA A 128 12.82 -12.56 -14.84
CA ALA A 128 12.25 -13.77 -15.45
C ALA A 128 11.14 -13.42 -16.45
N GLN A 129 10.24 -12.50 -16.10
CA GLN A 129 9.16 -12.02 -16.97
C GLN A 129 9.72 -11.35 -18.23
N ASP A 130 10.77 -10.55 -18.10
CA ASP A 130 11.42 -9.87 -19.24
C ASP A 130 12.06 -10.89 -20.19
N ARG A 131 12.82 -11.86 -19.66
CA ARG A 131 13.44 -12.92 -20.47
C ARG A 131 12.41 -13.81 -21.17
N LEU A 132 11.30 -14.14 -20.50
CA LEU A 132 10.23 -14.91 -21.12
C LEU A 132 9.50 -14.11 -22.20
N SER A 133 9.32 -12.80 -21.99
CA SER A 133 8.72 -11.91 -22.99
C SER A 133 9.64 -11.77 -24.21
N GLU A 134 10.95 -11.61 -24.01
CA GLU A 134 11.94 -11.58 -25.07
C GLU A 134 11.96 -12.90 -25.86
N TYR A 135 11.96 -14.04 -25.16
CA TYR A 135 11.84 -15.36 -25.79
C TYR A 135 10.55 -15.48 -26.60
N TYR A 136 9.41 -15.06 -26.04
CA TYR A 136 8.14 -15.07 -26.74
C TYR A 136 8.20 -14.22 -28.02
N TYR A 137 8.75 -13.01 -27.95
CA TYR A 137 8.89 -12.11 -29.11
C TYR A 137 9.83 -12.66 -30.19
N ALA A 138 10.91 -13.33 -29.80
CA ALA A 138 11.83 -13.99 -30.71
C ALA A 138 11.15 -15.17 -31.42
N GLN A 139 10.33 -15.93 -30.69
CA GLN A 139 9.65 -17.12 -31.23
C GLN A 139 8.36 -16.80 -32.00
N ALA A 140 7.76 -15.63 -31.79
CA ALA A 140 6.47 -15.25 -32.36
C ALA A 140 6.41 -15.29 -33.91
N GLN A 141 7.55 -15.19 -34.58
CA GLN A 141 7.65 -15.26 -36.04
C GLN A 141 7.69 -16.71 -36.58
N HIS A 142 7.90 -17.71 -35.73
CA HIS A 142 7.83 -19.10 -36.19
C HIS A 142 6.37 -19.51 -36.41
N LEU A 143 6.05 -19.96 -37.62
CA LEU A 143 4.67 -20.26 -38.05
C LEU A 143 3.94 -21.25 -37.13
N GLU A 144 4.66 -22.21 -36.56
CA GLU A 144 4.08 -23.23 -35.66
C GLU A 144 4.15 -22.86 -34.17
N PHE A 145 4.68 -21.67 -33.82
CA PHE A 145 4.82 -21.25 -32.43
C PHE A 145 3.49 -21.21 -31.68
N TYR A 146 2.37 -21.03 -32.40
CA TYR A 146 1.02 -21.07 -31.82
C TYR A 146 0.72 -22.36 -31.04
N LYS A 147 1.39 -23.48 -31.37
CA LYS A 147 1.26 -24.74 -30.62
C LYS A 147 1.83 -24.64 -29.19
N HIS A 148 2.78 -23.72 -28.97
CA HIS A 148 3.48 -23.50 -27.71
C HIS A 148 3.10 -22.16 -27.05
N ALA A 149 2.56 -21.21 -27.79
CA ALA A 149 2.17 -19.90 -27.26
C ALA A 149 1.20 -19.98 -26.05
N PRO A 150 0.18 -20.87 -26.02
CA PRO A 150 -0.75 -20.96 -24.89
C PRO A 150 -0.07 -21.30 -23.55
N ILE A 151 0.89 -22.23 -23.55
CA ILE A 151 1.57 -22.60 -22.29
C ILE A 151 2.45 -21.46 -21.78
N LEU A 152 3.12 -20.73 -22.69
CA LEU A 152 3.90 -19.55 -22.32
C LEU A 152 3.02 -18.42 -21.77
N ARG A 153 1.83 -18.20 -22.35
CA ARG A 153 0.86 -17.22 -21.83
C ARG A 153 0.44 -17.55 -20.40
N VAL A 154 0.16 -18.83 -20.10
CA VAL A 154 -0.17 -19.26 -18.74
C VAL A 154 0.98 -18.96 -17.77
N VAL A 155 2.21 -19.30 -18.15
CA VAL A 155 3.40 -19.04 -17.32
C VAL A 155 3.60 -17.55 -17.08
N ILE A 156 3.47 -16.71 -18.11
CA ILE A 156 3.60 -15.26 -17.99
C ILE A 156 2.51 -14.68 -17.09
N ALA A 157 1.26 -15.12 -17.24
CA ALA A 157 0.14 -14.67 -16.41
C ALA A 157 0.30 -15.08 -14.94
N ASP A 158 0.85 -16.27 -14.67
CA ASP A 158 1.11 -16.70 -13.30
C ASP A 158 2.27 -15.92 -12.68
N LEU A 159 3.32 -15.61 -13.44
CA LEU A 159 4.39 -14.72 -12.97
C LEU A 159 3.87 -13.30 -12.64
N ASP A 160 2.96 -12.77 -13.45
CA ASP A 160 2.32 -11.48 -13.16
C ASP A 160 1.55 -11.51 -11.83
N LYS A 161 0.75 -12.56 -11.58
CA LYS A 161 0.05 -12.72 -10.29
C LYS A 161 1.02 -12.80 -9.12
N VAL A 162 2.14 -13.51 -9.28
CA VAL A 162 3.16 -13.60 -8.22
C VAL A 162 3.80 -12.24 -7.98
N LEU A 163 4.11 -11.49 -9.04
CA LEU A 163 4.63 -10.13 -8.94
C LEU A 163 3.64 -9.20 -8.23
N GLY A 164 2.36 -9.24 -8.61
CA GLY A 164 1.27 -8.51 -7.95
C GLY A 164 1.17 -8.82 -6.45
N ASN A 165 1.28 -10.09 -6.07
CA ASN A 165 1.30 -10.51 -4.66
C ASN A 165 2.50 -9.95 -3.90
N ILE A 166 3.69 -9.91 -4.52
CA ILE A 166 4.89 -9.35 -3.90
C ILE A 166 4.77 -7.85 -3.71
N VAL A 167 4.25 -7.13 -4.71
CA VAL A 167 4.01 -5.68 -4.60
C VAL A 167 3.03 -5.40 -3.45
N ARG A 168 1.94 -6.17 -3.34
CA ARG A 168 0.99 -6.08 -2.21
C ARG A 168 1.64 -6.38 -0.86
N LEU A 169 2.52 -7.39 -0.80
CA LEU A 169 3.28 -7.72 0.40
C LEU A 169 4.21 -6.57 0.80
N GLN A 170 4.98 -6.02 -0.16
CA GLN A 170 5.89 -4.90 0.05
C GLN A 170 5.16 -3.64 0.56
N PHE A 171 3.96 -3.39 0.06
CA PHE A 171 3.07 -2.35 0.60
C PHE A 171 2.65 -2.66 2.04
N GLY A 172 2.14 -3.86 2.30
CA GLY A 172 1.66 -4.28 3.63
C GLY A 172 2.72 -4.24 4.72
N ILE A 173 4.00 -4.40 4.37
CA ILE A 173 5.14 -4.32 5.31
C ILE A 173 5.80 -2.93 5.35
N GLY A 174 5.24 -1.94 4.65
CA GLY A 174 5.74 -0.56 4.66
C GLY A 174 7.08 -0.33 3.96
N GLN A 175 7.46 -1.21 3.01
CA GLN A 175 8.63 -1.00 2.14
C GLN A 175 8.34 0.03 1.03
N LEU A 176 7.10 0.07 0.54
CA LEU A 176 6.65 1.02 -0.46
C LEU A 176 5.81 2.10 0.23
N THR A 177 6.42 3.26 0.53
CA THR A 177 5.73 4.43 1.07
C THR A 177 5.47 5.43 -0.06
N GLY A 178 4.23 5.51 -0.54
CA GLY A 178 3.75 6.56 -1.47
C GLY A 178 4.31 6.52 -2.89
N ASP A 179 3.45 6.82 -3.87
CA ASP A 179 3.69 7.14 -5.28
C ASP A 179 4.43 6.13 -6.20
N ARG A 180 5.04 5.06 -5.70
CA ARG A 180 5.55 3.96 -6.55
C ARG A 180 4.53 2.87 -6.82
N HIS A 181 3.26 3.24 -6.89
CA HIS A 181 2.25 2.34 -7.41
C HIS A 181 2.45 2.30 -8.91
N GLY A 182 2.56 1.11 -9.49
CA GLY A 182 2.51 0.97 -10.95
C GLY A 182 1.30 1.74 -11.50
N TYR A 183 1.29 1.96 -12.81
CA TYR A 183 0.22 2.72 -13.42
C TYR A 183 -1.14 2.07 -13.14
N SER A 184 -2.18 2.90 -13.00
CA SER A 184 -3.55 2.43 -12.82
C SER A 184 -4.38 2.83 -14.02
N ILE A 185 -5.20 1.90 -14.49
CA ILE A 185 -6.17 2.14 -15.56
C ILE A 185 -7.55 2.16 -14.92
N ALA A 186 -8.34 3.18 -15.24
CA ALA A 186 -9.70 3.30 -14.73
C ALA A 186 -10.57 2.11 -15.18
N ALA A 187 -11.55 1.76 -14.36
CA ALA A 187 -12.29 0.49 -14.51
C ALA A 187 -13.02 0.38 -15.86
N LYS A 188 -13.50 1.50 -16.40
CA LYS A 188 -14.17 1.58 -17.69
C LYS A 188 -13.20 1.22 -18.82
N GLU A 189 -12.05 1.88 -18.85
CA GLU A 189 -10.96 1.68 -19.82
C GLU A 189 -10.42 0.25 -19.73
N ARG A 190 -10.26 -0.26 -18.51
CA ARG A 190 -9.86 -1.66 -18.27
C ARG A 190 -10.88 -2.65 -18.86
N HIS A 191 -12.17 -2.39 -18.72
CA HIS A 191 -13.21 -3.26 -19.29
C HIS A 191 -13.20 -3.23 -20.83
N MET A 192 -12.97 -2.06 -21.43
CA MET A 192 -12.80 -1.93 -22.88
C MET A 192 -11.58 -2.72 -23.38
N LEU A 193 -10.43 -2.57 -22.72
CA LEU A 193 -9.22 -3.32 -23.04
C LEU A 193 -9.41 -4.84 -22.92
N ILE A 194 -10.15 -5.32 -21.91
CA ILE A 194 -10.49 -6.76 -21.78
C ILE A 194 -11.32 -7.25 -22.96
N SER A 195 -12.32 -6.47 -23.38
CA SER A 195 -13.16 -6.84 -24.53
C SER A 195 -12.33 -6.90 -25.81
N ILE A 196 -11.49 -5.89 -26.04
CA ILE A 196 -10.63 -5.84 -27.24
C ILE A 196 -9.61 -6.98 -27.21
N LEU A 197 -9.01 -7.28 -26.07
CA LEU A 197 -8.07 -8.40 -25.96
C LEU A 197 -8.73 -9.74 -26.28
N ARG A 198 -9.98 -9.96 -25.84
CA ARG A 198 -10.74 -11.15 -26.23
C ARG A 198 -10.90 -11.23 -27.74
N ASP A 199 -11.31 -10.14 -28.37
CA ASP A 199 -11.56 -10.11 -29.82
C ASP A 199 -10.24 -10.29 -30.60
N LEU A 200 -9.14 -9.70 -30.12
CA LEU A 200 -7.79 -9.90 -30.67
C LEU A 200 -7.34 -11.36 -30.53
N ARG A 201 -7.59 -12.02 -29.40
CA ARG A 201 -7.32 -13.45 -29.20
C ARG A 201 -8.08 -14.31 -30.21
N GLU A 202 -9.33 -13.99 -30.49
CA GLU A 202 -10.06 -14.70 -31.53
C GLU A 202 -9.46 -14.45 -32.92
N SER A 203 -9.02 -13.23 -33.22
CA SER A 203 -8.31 -12.94 -34.48
C SER A 203 -7.00 -13.73 -34.60
N VAL A 204 -6.21 -13.85 -33.52
CA VAL A 204 -5.02 -14.72 -33.46
C VAL A 204 -5.36 -16.19 -33.73
N ASN A 205 -6.46 -16.70 -33.15
CA ASN A 205 -6.91 -18.07 -33.42
C ASN A 205 -7.34 -18.24 -34.89
N ARG A 206 -7.96 -17.23 -35.50
CA ARG A 206 -8.32 -17.22 -36.93
C ARG A 206 -7.08 -17.23 -37.82
N LYS A 207 -6.03 -16.52 -37.42
CA LYS A 207 -4.70 -16.58 -38.07
C LYS A 207 -4.11 -17.99 -38.01
N ASP A 208 -4.21 -18.69 -36.89
CA ASP A 208 -3.78 -20.10 -36.80
C ASP A 208 -4.61 -21.01 -37.72
N ALA A 209 -5.93 -20.79 -37.77
CA ALA A 209 -6.81 -21.52 -38.68
C ALA A 209 -6.50 -21.24 -40.16
N THR A 210 -6.15 -20.00 -40.51
CA THR A 210 -5.67 -19.65 -41.86
C THR A 210 -4.40 -20.41 -42.21
N TYR A 211 -3.42 -20.45 -41.30
CA TYR A 211 -2.18 -21.20 -41.51
C TYR A 211 -2.46 -22.67 -41.81
N GLU A 212 -3.26 -23.34 -40.98
CA GLU A 212 -3.59 -24.76 -41.18
C GLU A 212 -4.40 -24.99 -42.47
N ALA A 213 -5.37 -24.13 -42.78
CA ALA A 213 -6.14 -24.23 -44.01
C ALA A 213 -5.23 -24.12 -45.26
N LEU A 214 -4.32 -23.15 -45.29
CA LEU A 214 -3.41 -22.96 -46.41
C LEU A 214 -2.35 -24.07 -46.50
N ARG A 215 -1.79 -24.50 -45.37
CA ARG A 215 -0.81 -25.59 -45.31
C ARG A 215 -1.40 -26.91 -45.81
N THR A 216 -2.67 -27.19 -45.52
CA THR A 216 -3.35 -28.41 -45.95
C THR A 216 -3.84 -28.37 -47.40
N SER A 217 -4.02 -27.17 -47.98
CA SER A 217 -4.55 -26.98 -49.34
C SER A 217 -3.52 -27.25 -50.46
N GLY A 218 -2.29 -27.62 -50.11
CA GLY A 218 -1.21 -28.03 -51.04
C GLY A 218 -0.15 -26.94 -51.26
N GLU A 219 1.12 -27.37 -51.39
CA GLU A 219 2.34 -26.52 -51.43
C GLU A 219 2.42 -25.54 -52.62
N HIS A 220 1.49 -25.60 -53.58
CA HIS A 220 1.55 -24.77 -54.80
C HIS A 220 0.77 -23.45 -54.71
N ILE A 221 0.00 -23.22 -53.64
CA ILE A 221 -0.85 -22.03 -53.50
C ILE A 221 -0.07 -20.84 -52.91
N VAL A 222 0.87 -21.11 -52.00
CA VAL A 222 1.57 -20.08 -51.23
C VAL A 222 3.06 -20.19 -51.49
N SER A 223 3.67 -19.13 -52.04
CA SER A 223 5.12 -19.10 -52.27
C SER A 223 5.89 -19.00 -50.95
N PRO A 224 7.18 -19.38 -50.91
CA PRO A 224 8.03 -19.19 -49.73
C PRO A 224 8.05 -17.74 -49.22
N GLU A 225 8.09 -16.76 -50.13
CA GLU A 225 8.09 -15.33 -49.76
C GLU A 225 6.75 -14.92 -49.14
N ALA A 226 5.63 -15.45 -49.62
CA ALA A 226 4.33 -15.23 -48.99
C ALA A 226 4.29 -15.84 -47.58
N TRP A 227 4.89 -17.01 -47.37
CA TRP A 227 5.02 -17.59 -46.03
C TRP A 227 5.85 -16.73 -45.09
N ASP A 228 6.93 -16.10 -45.56
CA ASP A 228 7.72 -15.16 -44.77
C ASP A 228 6.90 -13.94 -44.35
N VAL A 229 6.07 -13.39 -45.25
CA VAL A 229 5.15 -12.30 -44.92
C VAL A 229 4.12 -12.74 -43.87
N PHE A 230 3.57 -13.95 -44.00
CA PHE A 230 2.63 -14.51 -43.04
C PHE A 230 3.27 -14.79 -41.67
N ALA A 231 4.54 -15.18 -41.64
CA ALA A 231 5.33 -15.36 -40.43
C ALA A 231 5.51 -14.03 -39.68
N VAL A 232 5.84 -12.95 -40.40
CA VAL A 232 5.95 -11.61 -39.81
C VAL A 232 4.60 -11.10 -39.30
N LEU A 233 3.53 -11.25 -40.10
CA LEU A 233 2.14 -10.98 -39.68
C LEU A 233 1.82 -11.69 -38.35
N SER A 234 2.14 -12.99 -38.28
CA SER A 234 1.90 -13.80 -37.09
C SER A 234 2.66 -13.26 -35.88
N GLY A 235 3.92 -12.90 -36.08
CA GLY A 235 4.74 -12.28 -35.05
C GLY A 235 4.16 -10.98 -34.52
N ASP A 236 3.71 -10.10 -35.41
CA ASP A 236 3.15 -8.80 -35.06
C ASP A 236 1.83 -8.96 -34.26
N MET A 237 0.95 -9.86 -34.68
CA MET A 237 -0.30 -10.14 -33.95
C MET A 237 -0.06 -10.70 -32.54
N LEU A 238 0.87 -11.66 -32.40
CA LEU A 238 1.20 -12.25 -31.11
C LEU A 238 1.90 -11.26 -30.17
N LYS A 239 2.77 -10.40 -30.71
CA LYS A 239 3.40 -9.30 -29.95
C LYS A 239 2.37 -8.29 -29.47
N ALA A 240 1.43 -7.90 -30.33
CA ALA A 240 0.33 -7.02 -29.96
C ALA A 240 -0.54 -7.62 -28.85
N GLU A 241 -0.91 -8.90 -28.96
CA GLU A 241 -1.70 -9.58 -27.94
C GLU A 241 -0.98 -9.60 -26.59
N LEU A 242 0.29 -10.00 -26.56
CA LEU A 242 1.06 -10.05 -25.31
C LEU A 242 1.24 -8.66 -24.70
N ALA A 243 1.51 -7.65 -25.53
CA ALA A 243 1.63 -6.26 -25.08
C ALA A 243 0.30 -5.72 -24.52
N LEU A 244 -0.83 -6.06 -25.14
CA LEU A 244 -2.15 -5.66 -24.64
C LEU A 244 -2.52 -6.38 -23.34
N ASP A 245 -2.18 -7.67 -23.21
CA ASP A 245 -2.36 -8.43 -21.96
C ASP A 245 -1.53 -7.80 -20.82
N SER A 246 -0.33 -7.29 -21.13
CA SER A 246 0.53 -6.62 -20.14
C SER A 246 -0.07 -5.32 -19.56
N LEU A 247 -0.96 -4.66 -20.29
CA LEU A 247 -1.72 -3.50 -19.79
C LEU A 247 -2.81 -3.88 -18.79
N LEU A 248 -3.18 -5.16 -18.74
CA LEU A 248 -4.25 -5.69 -17.88
C LEU A 248 -3.72 -6.41 -16.64
N CYS A 249 -2.40 -6.50 -16.51
CA CYS A 249 -1.67 -7.07 -15.39
C CYS A 249 -2.05 -6.45 -14.04
N GLU A 250 -1.84 -7.20 -12.96
CA GLU A 250 -2.07 -6.68 -11.60
C GLU A 250 -1.12 -5.53 -11.26
N HIS A 251 0.07 -5.53 -11.86
CA HIS A 251 1.07 -4.48 -11.72
C HIS A 251 1.51 -3.96 -13.10
N ILE A 252 1.06 -2.75 -13.46
CA ILE A 252 1.43 -2.12 -14.73
C ILE A 252 2.77 -1.39 -14.57
N ARG A 253 3.79 -1.92 -15.24
CA ARG A 253 5.20 -1.50 -15.11
C ARG A 253 5.55 -0.25 -15.93
N PHE A 254 4.90 -0.08 -17.07
CA PHE A 254 5.21 0.96 -18.06
C PHE A 254 4.04 1.94 -18.25
N PRO A 255 4.28 3.16 -18.75
CA PRO A 255 3.21 4.10 -19.06
C PRO A 255 2.14 3.44 -19.95
N PRO A 256 0.85 3.45 -19.55
CA PRO A 256 -0.20 2.76 -20.29
C PRO A 256 -0.39 3.30 -21.70
N GLU A 257 -0.25 4.61 -21.86
CA GLU A 257 -0.43 5.30 -23.13
C GLU A 257 0.69 4.96 -24.14
N GLU A 258 1.96 4.93 -23.71
CA GLU A 258 3.08 4.47 -24.56
C GLU A 258 2.98 2.98 -24.93
N SER A 259 2.55 2.17 -23.96
CA SER A 259 2.34 0.73 -24.17
C SER A 259 1.19 0.49 -25.16
N LEU A 260 0.09 1.24 -25.05
CA LEU A 260 -1.03 1.19 -25.99
C LEU A 260 -0.62 1.65 -27.39
N ARG A 261 0.18 2.72 -27.51
CA ARG A 261 0.75 3.15 -28.80
C ARG A 261 1.56 2.04 -29.45
N SER A 262 2.33 1.29 -28.66
CA SER A 262 3.10 0.14 -29.15
C SER A 262 2.20 -1.01 -29.62
N VAL A 263 1.13 -1.33 -28.87
CA VAL A 263 0.12 -2.32 -29.29
C VAL A 263 -0.50 -1.94 -30.63
N VAL A 264 -0.95 -0.69 -30.77
CA VAL A 264 -1.54 -0.19 -32.03
C VAL A 264 -0.54 -0.28 -33.17
N GLY A 265 0.74 0.08 -32.94
CA GLY A 265 1.80 -0.03 -33.94
C GLY A 265 2.01 -1.46 -34.45
N TYR A 266 2.00 -2.47 -33.56
CA TYR A 266 2.06 -3.86 -33.97
C TYR A 266 0.83 -4.29 -34.78
N LEU A 267 -0.37 -3.87 -34.39
CA LEU A 267 -1.59 -4.22 -35.13
C LEU A 267 -1.67 -3.55 -36.50
N ASP A 268 -1.24 -2.30 -36.63
CA ASP A 268 -1.14 -1.60 -37.91
C ASP A 268 -0.15 -2.31 -38.85
N ALA A 269 1.00 -2.74 -38.31
CA ALA A 269 1.97 -3.54 -39.06
C ALA A 269 1.36 -4.88 -39.49
N ALA A 270 0.70 -5.60 -38.58
CA ALA A 270 -0.01 -6.84 -38.89
C ALA A 270 -1.05 -6.64 -40.00
N LEU A 271 -1.92 -5.64 -39.90
CA LEU A 271 -2.94 -5.38 -40.92
C LEU A 271 -2.33 -5.06 -42.28
N LYS A 272 -1.21 -4.33 -42.32
CA LYS A 272 -0.45 -4.09 -43.55
C LYS A 272 0.10 -5.39 -44.14
N ARG A 273 0.75 -6.23 -43.33
CA ARG A 273 1.30 -7.53 -43.77
C ARG A 273 0.20 -8.51 -44.20
N ALA A 274 -0.97 -8.46 -43.57
CA ALA A 274 -2.13 -9.25 -44.02
C ALA A 274 -2.56 -8.84 -45.44
N LYS A 275 -2.61 -7.54 -45.75
CA LYS A 275 -2.91 -7.06 -47.11
C LYS A 275 -1.84 -7.53 -48.11
N GLU A 276 -0.56 -7.37 -47.76
CA GLU A 276 0.56 -7.84 -48.60
C GLU A 276 0.50 -9.35 -48.85
N PHE A 277 0.21 -10.14 -47.83
CA PHE A 277 0.05 -11.59 -47.94
C PHE A 277 -1.10 -11.97 -48.89
N ARG A 278 -2.26 -11.34 -48.70
CA ARG A 278 -3.44 -11.51 -49.54
C ARG A 278 -3.16 -11.20 -51.01
N ASP A 279 -2.47 -10.08 -51.24
CA ASP A 279 -2.13 -9.64 -52.60
C ASP A 279 -1.10 -10.60 -53.24
N ALA A 280 -0.20 -11.21 -52.45
CA ALA A 280 0.78 -12.19 -52.91
C ALA A 280 0.16 -13.55 -53.26
N ILE A 281 -0.78 -14.05 -52.44
CA ILE A 281 -1.43 -15.35 -52.70
C ILE A 281 -2.65 -15.24 -53.63
N GLY A 282 -3.22 -14.04 -53.76
CA GLY A 282 -4.42 -13.75 -54.55
C GLY A 282 -5.72 -14.02 -53.79
N GLU A 283 -6.69 -13.09 -53.91
CA GLU A 283 -8.00 -13.14 -53.24
C GLU A 283 -8.73 -14.50 -53.34
N PRO A 284 -8.79 -15.18 -54.51
CA PRO A 284 -9.51 -16.46 -54.61
C PRO A 284 -8.89 -17.58 -53.78
N ASN A 285 -7.62 -17.44 -53.40
CA ASN A 285 -6.87 -18.42 -52.61
C ASN A 285 -6.94 -18.11 -51.10
N CYS A 286 -7.51 -16.97 -50.71
CA CYS A 286 -7.68 -16.61 -49.31
C CYS A 286 -8.87 -17.37 -48.69
N PRO A 287 -8.67 -18.14 -47.61
CA PRO A 287 -9.77 -18.75 -46.89
C PRO A 287 -10.67 -17.67 -46.26
N MET A 288 -11.99 -17.93 -46.17
CA MET A 288 -12.95 -16.99 -45.53
C MET A 288 -12.49 -16.54 -44.13
N VAL A 289 -11.90 -17.45 -43.35
CA VAL A 289 -11.39 -17.16 -42.00
C VAL A 289 -10.31 -16.07 -41.99
N PHE A 290 -9.53 -15.93 -43.07
CA PHE A 290 -8.53 -14.88 -43.22
C PHE A 290 -9.18 -13.49 -43.43
N HIS A 291 -10.27 -13.40 -44.20
CA HIS A 291 -11.01 -12.14 -44.37
C HIS A 291 -11.64 -11.67 -43.06
N ILE A 292 -12.19 -12.61 -42.28
CA ILE A 292 -12.75 -12.32 -40.95
C ILE A 292 -11.64 -11.80 -40.03
N MET A 293 -10.48 -12.48 -39.99
CA MET A 293 -9.32 -12.05 -39.22
C MET A 293 -8.91 -10.61 -39.54
N MET A 294 -8.84 -10.24 -40.83
CA MET A 294 -8.50 -8.88 -41.26
C MET A 294 -9.53 -7.84 -40.81
N ALA A 295 -10.82 -8.16 -40.88
CA ALA A 295 -11.88 -7.29 -40.42
C ALA A 295 -11.81 -7.07 -38.90
N ASP A 296 -11.59 -8.15 -38.14
CA ASP A 296 -11.42 -8.09 -36.68
C ASP A 296 -10.20 -7.26 -36.29
N LEU A 297 -9.07 -7.42 -37.00
CA LEU A 297 -7.87 -6.62 -36.79
C LEU A 297 -8.15 -5.13 -36.99
N SER A 298 -8.82 -4.76 -38.10
CA SER A 298 -9.17 -3.36 -38.36
C SER A 298 -10.07 -2.79 -37.26
N SER A 299 -11.09 -3.55 -36.84
CA SER A 299 -12.01 -3.16 -35.78
C SER A 299 -11.28 -2.96 -34.44
N ALA A 300 -10.37 -3.87 -34.09
CA ALA A 300 -9.58 -3.79 -32.86
C ALA A 300 -8.66 -2.56 -32.86
N ILE A 301 -8.01 -2.24 -33.98
CA ILE A 301 -7.18 -1.04 -34.13
C ILE A 301 -8.01 0.22 -33.89
N ASP A 302 -9.18 0.32 -34.54
CA ASP A 302 -10.05 1.48 -34.41
C ASP A 302 -10.60 1.63 -32.99
N ALA A 303 -10.92 0.51 -32.32
CA ALA A 303 -11.34 0.51 -30.92
C ALA A 303 -10.22 0.94 -29.97
N LEU A 304 -8.98 0.47 -30.16
CA LEU A 304 -7.85 0.83 -29.30
C LEU A 304 -7.50 2.31 -29.42
N ARG A 305 -7.60 2.89 -30.61
CA ARG A 305 -7.36 4.34 -30.84
C ARG A 305 -8.37 5.25 -30.13
N GLN A 306 -9.53 4.72 -29.74
CA GLN A 306 -10.55 5.46 -29.02
C GLN A 306 -10.39 5.38 -27.49
N ILE A 307 -9.46 4.56 -26.99
CA ILE A 307 -9.21 4.45 -25.56
C ILE A 307 -8.32 5.61 -25.13
N ASP A 308 -8.87 6.42 -24.23
CA ASP A 308 -8.15 7.48 -23.54
C ASP A 308 -7.52 6.92 -22.27
N LEU A 309 -6.20 6.73 -22.29
CA LEU A 309 -5.43 6.27 -21.14
C LEU A 309 -4.68 7.45 -20.52
N PRO A 310 -4.49 7.48 -19.19
CA PRO A 310 -3.79 8.58 -18.55
C PRO A 310 -2.35 8.71 -19.08
N ASP A 311 -1.98 9.92 -19.45
CA ASP A 311 -0.59 10.31 -19.70
C ASP A 311 0.26 10.05 -18.44
N ALA A 312 1.56 9.83 -18.65
CA ALA A 312 2.53 9.55 -17.61
C ALA A 312 2.31 10.35 -16.31
N PHE A 313 2.42 9.64 -15.17
CA PHE A 313 2.33 10.13 -13.78
C PHE A 313 2.31 11.67 -13.63
N THR A 314 1.12 12.26 -13.53
CA THR A 314 0.96 13.63 -12.99
C THR A 314 1.04 13.56 -11.47
N GLY A 315 2.24 13.31 -10.96
CA GLY A 315 2.53 13.44 -9.53
C GLY A 315 2.43 14.90 -9.10
N SER A 316 1.23 15.34 -8.71
CA SER A 316 1.06 16.48 -7.80
C SER A 316 -0.37 16.57 -7.27
N GLN A 317 -0.61 16.04 -6.07
CA GLN A 317 -1.41 16.77 -5.07
C GLN A 317 -0.75 16.59 -3.70
N THR A 318 0.19 17.49 -3.41
CA THR A 318 0.55 17.86 -2.04
C THR A 318 -0.73 18.03 -1.22
N PRO A 319 -0.91 17.32 -0.08
CA PRO A 319 -1.96 17.71 0.85
C PRO A 319 -1.57 19.07 1.41
N ALA A 320 -2.42 20.07 1.19
CA ALA A 320 -2.31 21.37 1.82
C ALA A 320 -2.16 21.16 3.34
N ARG A 321 -1.07 21.66 3.90
CA ARG A 321 -0.91 21.88 5.34
C ARG A 321 -1.73 23.08 5.76
#